data_AF-A0A3A8YGZ0-F1
#
_entry.id   AF-A0A3A8YGZ0-F1
#
_cell.length_a   1.000
_cell.length_b   1.000
_cell.length_c   1.000
_cell.angle_alpha   90.00
_cell.angle_beta   90.00
_cell.angle_gamma   90.00
#
_symmetry.space_group_name_H-M   'P 1'
#
loop_
_entity.id
_entity.type
_entity.pdbx_description
1 polymer ?
#
loop_
_entity_poly.entity_id
_entity_poly.type
_entity_poly.pdbx_seq_one_letter_code
_entity_poly.pdbx_strand_id
1 'polypeptide(L)' 'MARCRYCGRSIDWIYHRVKGKNIPVDEEPVFVDLSGGQVEFITDEGVSIYGRLARQDAPSPDRDVAFLPHRCRAEW' A
#
# COMPACT_ATOMS: atom_id res chain seq x y z
N MET A 1 -0.23 -16.69 0.31
CA MET A 1 -1.09 -15.57 0.70
C MET A 1 -1.29 -15.59 2.19
N ALA A 2 -0.87 -14.54 2.89
CA ALA A 2 -1.10 -14.41 4.32
C ALA A 2 -2.50 -13.83 4.57
N ARG A 3 -3.07 -14.06 5.75
CA ARG A 3 -4.32 -13.42 6.18
C ARG A 3 -4.08 -12.62 7.42
N CYS A 4 -4.67 -11.43 7.49
CA CYS A 4 -4.65 -10.62 8.69
C CYS A 4 -5.37 -11.38 9.81
N ARG A 5 -4.67 -11.59 10.93
CA ARG A 5 -5.21 -12.28 12.10
C ARG A 5 -6.43 -11.58 12.70
N TYR A 6 -6.56 -10.27 12.50
CA TYR A 6 -7.58 -9.44 13.13
C TYR A 6 -8.85 -9.30 12.27
N CYS A 7 -8.71 -9.00 10.98
CA CYS A 7 -9.87 -8.80 10.09
C CYS A 7 -10.11 -9.95 9.09
N GLY A 8 -9.22 -10.95 9.02
CA GLY A 8 -9.35 -12.10 8.13
C GLY A 8 -9.12 -11.82 6.64
N ARG A 9 -8.92 -10.56 6.24
CA ARG A 9 -8.59 -10.17 4.86
C ARG A 9 -7.22 -10.71 4.45
N SER A 10 -7.03 -11.00 3.17
CA SER A 10 -5.71 -11.38 2.69
C SER A 10 -4.80 -10.16 2.67
N ILE A 11 -3.55 -10.41 3.03
CA ILE A 11 -2.49 -9.42 3.10
C ILE A 11 -1.27 -10.00 2.41
N ASP A 12 -0.44 -9.10 1.91
CA ASP A 12 0.91 -9.41 1.49
C ASP A 12 1.93 -8.73 2.40
N TRP A 13 3.21 -9.09 2.28
CA TRP A 13 4.28 -8.59 3.13
C TRP A 13 5.40 -8.03 2.29
N ILE A 14 5.61 -6.71 2.35
CA ILE A 14 6.68 -6.04 1.62
C ILE A 14 7.78 -5.65 2.61
N TYR A 15 9.03 -5.96 2.27
CA TYR A 15 10.19 -5.57 3.07
C TYR A 15 10.47 -4.08 2.92
N HIS A 16 10.15 -3.29 3.94
CA HIS A 16 10.33 -1.85 3.90
C HIS A 16 11.80 -1.49 4.19
N ARG A 17 12.52 -0.99 3.17
CA ARG A 17 13.99 -0.78 3.26
C ARG A 17 14.40 0.19 4.36
N VAL A 18 13.70 1.32 4.49
CA VAL A 18 14.01 2.33 5.53
C VAL A 18 13.67 1.86 6.95
N LYS A 19 12.55 1.13 7.12
CA LYS A 19 12.12 0.63 8.45
C LYS A 19 12.80 -0.68 8.84
N GLY A 20 13.50 -1.34 7.91
CA GLY A 20 14.20 -2.60 8.13
C GLY A 20 13.29 -3.76 8.54
N LYS A 21 12.02 -3.76 8.12
CA LYS A 21 11.04 -4.78 8.52
C LYS A 21 9.99 -5.01 7.44
N ASN A 22 9.40 -6.20 7.45
CA ASN A 22 8.23 -6.49 6.62
C ASN A 22 7.00 -5.74 7.15
N ILE A 23 6.32 -5.02 6.26
CA ILE A 23 5.08 -4.30 6.55
C ILE A 23 3.94 -5.07 5.87
N PRO A 24 2.83 -5.34 6.57
CA PRO A 24 1.68 -5.93 5.94
C PRO A 24 1.01 -4.90 5.03
N VAL A 25 0.64 -5.30 3.83
CA VAL A 25 -0.06 -4.48 2.84
C VAL A 25 -1.32 -5.18 2.36
N ASP A 26 -2.31 -4.41 1.90
CA ASP A 26 -3.48 -4.98 1.23
C ASP A 26 -3.04 -5.70 -0.05
N GLU A 27 -3.66 -6.85 -0.36
CA GLU A 27 -3.27 -7.69 -1.50
C GLU A 27 -3.50 -7.00 -2.85
N GLU A 28 -4.47 -6.08 -2.90
CA GLU A 28 -4.89 -5.42 -4.12
C GLU A 28 -4.05 -4.16 -4.35
N PRO A 29 -3.26 -4.08 -5.43
CA PRO A 29 -2.50 -2.89 -5.76
C PRO A 29 -3.45 -1.76 -6.18
N VAL A 30 -3.03 -0.53 -5.89
CA VAL A 30 -3.78 0.68 -6.22
C VAL A 30 -2.94 1.63 -7.04
N PHE A 31 -3.61 2.43 -7.87
CA PHE A 31 -2.96 3.53 -8.57
C PHE A 31 -2.84 4.73 -7.64
N VAL A 32 -1.66 5.35 -7.64
CA VAL A 32 -1.34 6.52 -6.83
C VAL A 32 -1.15 7.73 -7.72
N ASP A 33 -1.87 8.80 -7.41
CA ASP A 33 -1.64 10.13 -7.94
C ASP A 33 -0.63 10.84 -7.04
N LEU A 34 0.58 11.08 -7.56
CA LEU A 34 1.66 11.75 -6.85
C LEU A 34 1.57 13.28 -6.90
N SER A 35 0.66 13.84 -7.70
CA SER A 35 0.48 15.30 -7.80
C SER A 35 -0.15 15.91 -6.54
N GLY A 36 -0.65 15.08 -5.60
CA GLY A 36 -1.00 15.56 -4.28
C GLY A 36 -1.64 14.51 -3.37
N GLY A 37 -1.61 14.79 -2.08
CA GLY A 37 -2.19 13.95 -1.04
C GLY A 37 -1.18 13.59 0.05
N GLN A 38 -1.69 13.06 1.16
CA GLN A 38 -0.88 12.68 2.33
C GLN A 38 -1.08 11.21 2.71
N VAL A 39 -1.72 10.42 1.84
CA VAL A 39 -1.88 8.98 2.07
C VAL A 39 -0.55 8.32 1.78
N GLU A 40 -0.08 7.49 2.72
CA GLU A 40 1.13 6.67 2.56
C GLU A 40 0.78 5.41 1.76
N PHE A 41 1.59 5.13 0.75
CA PHE A 41 1.57 3.89 -0.03
C PHE A 41 2.97 3.26 -0.02
N ILE A 42 3.04 1.95 -0.21
CA ILE A 42 4.29 1.18 -0.23
C ILE A 42 4.45 0.55 -1.61
N THR A 43 5.53 0.87 -2.33
CA THR A 43 5.86 0.24 -3.61
C THR A 43 6.27 -1.22 -3.42
N ASP A 44 6.26 -2.04 -4.48
CA ASP A 44 6.76 -3.42 -4.42
C ASP A 44 8.24 -3.49 -3.97
N GLU A 45 9.01 -2.44 -4.26
CA GLU A 45 10.39 -2.28 -3.82
C GLU A 45 10.56 -1.95 -2.33
N GLY A 46 9.46 -1.77 -1.59
CA GLY A 46 9.49 -1.45 -0.16
C GLY A 46 9.87 0.00 0.15
N VAL A 47 9.52 0.92 -0.74
CA VAL A 47 9.67 2.37 -0.57
C VAL A 47 8.31 2.99 -0.26
N SER A 48 8.28 3.94 0.69
CA SER A 48 7.06 4.70 0.96
C SER A 48 6.95 5.88 0.01
N ILE A 49 5.79 6.01 -0.64
CA ILE A 49 5.40 7.16 -1.44
C ILE A 49 4.15 7.81 -0.86
N TYR A 50 3.94 9.09 -1.12
CA TYR A 50 2.78 9.83 -0.63
C TYR A 50 1.99 10.41 -1.78
N GLY A 51 0.67 10.29 -1.70
CA GLY A 51 -0.20 10.81 -2.75
C GLY A 51 -1.68 10.64 -2.41
N ARG A 52 -2.48 10.52 -3.45
CA ARG A 52 -3.92 10.26 -3.38
C ARG A 52 -4.26 9.01 -4.17
N LEU A 53 -5.28 8.28 -3.72
CA LEU A 53 -5.83 7.16 -4.47
C LEU A 53 -6.38 7.64 -5.82
N ALA A 54 -5.81 7.15 -6.92
CA ALA A 54 -6.28 7.45 -8.26
C ALA A 54 -7.44 6.53 -8.66
N ARG A 55 -8.33 7.00 -9.55
CA ARG A 55 -9.40 6.15 -10.12
C ARG A 55 -8.78 5.02 -10.96
N GLN A 56 -9.25 3.79 -10.74
CA GLN A 56 -8.80 2.58 -11.43
C GLN A 56 -9.23 2.49 -12.92
N ASP A 57 -10.10 3.39 -13.40
CA ASP A 57 -10.68 3.33 -14.76
C ASP A 57 -9.69 3.44 -15.93
N ALA A 58 -8.43 3.85 -15.72
CA ALA A 58 -7.42 3.79 -16.77
C ALA A 58 -5.98 3.82 -16.22
N PRO A 59 -5.08 2.94 -16.68
CA PRO A 59 -3.64 3.15 -16.49
C PRO A 59 -3.25 4.40 -17.27
N SER A 60 -2.83 5.45 -16.57
CA SER A 60 -2.21 6.63 -17.16
C SER A 60 -0.71 6.56 -16.91
N PRO A 61 0.14 7.03 -17.84
CA PRO A 61 1.60 6.98 -17.67
C PRO A 61 2.12 7.81 -16.49
N ASP A 62 1.30 8.71 -15.97
CA ASP A 62 1.59 9.59 -14.82
C ASP A 62 1.15 8.98 -13.46
N ARG A 63 0.76 7.69 -13.44
CA ARG A 63 0.29 7.01 -12.23
C ARG A 63 1.25 5.90 -11.85
N ASP A 64 1.71 5.96 -10.60
CA ASP A 64 2.44 4.86 -9.98
C ASP A 64 1.48 3.78 -9.48
N VAL A 65 2.01 2.57 -9.34
CA VAL A 65 1.31 1.44 -8.72
C VAL A 65 1.97 1.13 -7.39
N ALA A 66 1.18 1.11 -6.32
CA ALA A 66 1.66 0.80 -4.99
C ALA A 66 0.57 0.11 -4.16
N PHE A 67 0.94 -0.31 -2.96
CA PHE A 67 0.06 -1.00 -2.03
C PHE A 67 -0.29 -0.12 -0.84
N LEU A 68 -1.51 -0.27 -0.33
CA LEU A 68 -1.90 0.38 0.91
C LEU A 68 -1.31 -0.40 2.10
N PRO A 69 -0.67 0.27 3.07
CA PRO A 69 -0.28 -0.39 4.32
C PRO A 69 -1.54 -0.93 5.00
N HIS A 70 -1.57 -2.23 5.27
CA HIS A 70 -2.72 -2.89 5.87
C HIS A 70 -2.85 -2.47 7.33
N ARG A 71 -3.75 -1.53 7.57
CA ARG A 71 -4.06 -1.00 8.91
C ARG A 71 -5.41 -1.53 9.34
N CYS A 72 -5.47 -2.81 9.67
CA CYS A 72 -6.55 -3.28 10.53
C CYS A 72 -6.39 -2.59 11.88
N ARG A 73 -7.38 -1.82 12.31
CA ARG A 73 -7.49 -1.32 13.69
C ARG A 73 -7.53 -2.53 14.63
N ALA A 74 -6.37 -3.10 14.96
CA ALA A 74 -6.14 -3.47 16.34
C ALA A 74 -6.12 -2.13 17.07
N GLU A 75 -7.14 -1.86 17.86
CA GLU A 75 -7.14 -0.76 18.81
C GLU A 75 -5.83 -0.88 19.62
N TRP A 76 -4.94 0.11 19.48
CA TRP A 76 -3.73 0.23 20.29
C TRP A 76 -4.07 1.06 21.52
#